data_AF-A0A7Z9LXW0-F1
#
_entry.id   AF-A0A7Z9LXW0-F1
#
_cell.length_a   1.000
_cell.length_b   1.000
_cell.length_c   1.000
_cell.angle_alpha   90.00
_cell.angle_beta   90.00
_cell.angle_gamma   90.00
#
_symmetry.space_group_name_H-M   'P 1'
#
loop_
_entity.id
_entity.type
_entity.pdbx_description
1 polymer ?
#
loop_
_entity_poly.entity_id
_entity_poly.type
_entity_poly.pdbx_seq_one_letter_code
_entity_poly.pdbx_strand_id
1 'polypeptide(L)'
;VMEPVLDFLFSYNRMMEIDPDPRISEWLGFVMFLPLGFGIAFQLPLVMLMLQRIGMFTIEAYLAKWRVAVLVIFVASMFLTPADPLSMLMLAGPLTILYFFGIALCKFMPRNRNPYADGYDPA
;
A
#
# COMPACT_ATOMS: atom_id res chain seq x y z
N VAL A 1 30.88 -19.33 -32.56
CA VAL A 1 31.00 -17.86 -32.72
C VAL A 1 30.50 -17.11 -31.48
N MET A 2 29.38 -17.52 -30.86
CA MET A 2 28.88 -16.87 -29.64
C MET A 2 29.76 -17.06 -28.39
N GLU A 3 30.45 -18.20 -28.24
CA GLU A 3 31.29 -18.46 -27.06
C GLU A 3 32.43 -17.45 -26.83
N PRO A 4 33.29 -17.10 -27.81
CA PRO A 4 34.35 -16.11 -27.58
C PRO A 4 33.83 -14.70 -27.26
N VAL A 5 32.61 -14.35 -27.71
CA VAL A 5 31.98 -13.07 -27.37
C VAL A 5 31.51 -13.07 -25.92
N LEU A 6 30.93 -14.18 -25.46
CA LEU A 6 30.50 -14.33 -24.06
C LEU A 6 31.70 -14.36 -23.11
N ASP A 7 32.78 -15.05 -23.47
CA ASP A 7 34.03 -15.05 -22.69
C ASP A 7 34.69 -13.67 -22.63
N PHE A 8 34.67 -12.91 -23.73
CA PHE A 8 35.14 -11.53 -23.76
C PHE A 8 34.30 -10.62 -22.86
N LEU A 9 32.97 -10.72 -22.92
CA LEU A 9 32.06 -9.93 -22.09
C LEU A 9 32.22 -10.25 -20.60
N PHE A 10 32.31 -11.53 -20.23
CA PHE A 10 32.52 -11.93 -18.82
C PHE A 10 33.95 -11.66 -18.33
N SER A 11 34.96 -11.72 -19.20
CA SER A 11 36.33 -11.31 -18.89
C SER A 11 36.43 -9.80 -18.63
N TYR A 12 35.77 -8.99 -19.46
CA TYR A 12 35.73 -7.54 -19.33
C TYR A 12 34.92 -7.09 -18.10
N ASN A 13 33.80 -7.77 -17.80
CA ASN A 13 33.02 -7.52 -16.57
C ASN A 13 33.84 -7.78 -15.31
N ARG A 14 34.56 -8.93 -15.26
CA ARG A 14 35.47 -9.28 -14.15
C ARG A 14 36.62 -8.28 -13.96
N MET A 15 37.11 -7.70 -15.05
CA MET A 15 38.21 -6.73 -15.03
C MET A 15 37.78 -5.35 -14.50
N MET A 16 36.48 -5.05 -14.53
CA MET A 16 35.91 -3.81 -13.99
C MET A 16 35.38 -3.94 -12.56
N GLU A 17 35.54 -5.09 -11.89
CA GLU A 17 35.05 -5.33 -10.52
C GLU A 17 33.54 -5.05 -10.39
N ILE A 18 32.82 -5.15 -11.51
CA ILE A 18 31.36 -5.16 -11.54
C ILE A 18 31.00 -6.62 -11.36
N ASP A 19 30.72 -7.02 -10.12
CA ASP A 19 29.95 -8.25 -9.91
C ASP A 19 28.59 -8.01 -10.59
N PRO A 20 28.17 -8.85 -11.56
CA PRO A 20 26.80 -8.85 -12.04
C PRO A 20 25.94 -9.47 -10.93
N ASP A 21 25.89 -8.79 -9.78
CA ASP A 21 25.01 -9.14 -8.70
C ASP A 21 23.58 -9.04 -9.23
N PRO A 22 22.79 -10.11 -9.05
CA PRO A 22 21.51 -10.23 -9.70
C PRO A 22 20.56 -9.21 -9.08
N ARG A 23 20.46 -8.01 -9.67
CA ARG A 23 19.28 -7.14 -9.49
C ARG A 23 17.98 -7.91 -9.74
N ILE A 24 18.07 -9.02 -10.47
CA ILE A 24 17.00 -10.00 -10.69
C ILE A 24 16.48 -10.57 -9.36
N SER A 25 17.32 -10.87 -8.37
CA SER A 25 16.84 -11.41 -7.08
C SER A 25 16.06 -10.37 -6.28
N GLU A 26 16.54 -9.12 -6.24
CA GLU A 26 15.83 -7.99 -5.64
C GLU A 26 14.53 -7.67 -6.38
N TRP A 27 14.56 -7.65 -7.71
CA TRP A 27 13.39 -7.40 -8.54
C TRP A 27 12.35 -8.52 -8.42
N LEU A 28 12.77 -9.79 -8.43
CA LEU A 28 11.88 -10.93 -8.22
C LEU A 28 11.28 -10.90 -6.81
N GLY A 29 12.07 -10.55 -5.79
CA GLY A 29 11.58 -10.32 -4.44
C GLY A 29 10.49 -9.26 -4.41
N PHE A 30 10.76 -8.09 -4.99
CA PHE A 30 9.78 -7.01 -5.10
C PHE A 30 8.50 -7.44 -5.82
N VAL A 31 8.61 -8.08 -7.00
CA VAL A 31 7.46 -8.55 -7.78
C VAL A 31 6.66 -9.62 -7.06
N MET A 32 7.28 -10.45 -6.22
CA MET A 32 6.58 -11.42 -5.38
C MET A 32 5.85 -10.76 -4.20
N PHE A 33 6.44 -9.75 -3.56
CA PHE A 33 5.82 -9.06 -2.43
C PHE A 33 4.78 -8.01 -2.84
N LEU A 34 4.86 -7.46 -4.05
CA LEU A 34 3.98 -6.41 -4.54
C LEU A 34 2.49 -6.84 -4.54
N PRO A 35 2.09 -7.99 -5.13
CA PRO A 35 0.72 -8.48 -5.06
C PRO A 35 0.26 -8.75 -3.62
N LEU A 36 1.16 -9.23 -2.76
CA LEU A 36 0.85 -9.49 -1.35
C LEU A 36 0.54 -8.18 -0.61
N GLY A 37 1.37 -7.16 -0.78
CA GLY A 37 1.16 -5.83 -0.21
C GLY A 37 -0.14 -5.20 -0.69
N PHE A 38 -0.45 -5.33 -1.99
CA PHE A 38 -1.74 -4.91 -2.52
C PHE A 38 -2.90 -5.70 -1.91
N GLY A 39 -2.82 -7.03 -1.84
CA GLY A 39 -3.86 -7.86 -1.24
C GLY A 39 -4.19 -7.45 0.21
N ILE A 40 -3.17 -7.17 1.02
CA ILE A 40 -3.34 -6.66 2.38
C ILE A 40 -3.98 -5.26 2.35
N ALA A 41 -3.53 -4.38 1.47
CA ALA A 41 -4.10 -3.05 1.36
C ALA A 41 -5.57 -3.06 0.91
N PHE A 42 -5.98 -4.00 0.06
CA PHE A 42 -7.39 -4.19 -0.34
C PHE A 42 -8.31 -4.53 0.84
N GLN A 43 -7.76 -4.92 1.99
CA GLN A 43 -8.52 -5.09 3.22
C GLN A 43 -8.80 -3.77 3.95
N LEU A 44 -8.05 -2.69 3.69
CA LEU A 44 -8.25 -1.37 4.32
C LEU A 44 -9.68 -0.86 4.20
N PRO A 45 -10.32 -0.81 3.00
CA PRO A 45 -11.70 -0.35 2.86
C PRO A 45 -12.69 -1.14 3.72
N LEU A 46 -12.52 -2.46 3.80
CA LEU A 46 -13.37 -3.35 4.59
C LEU A 46 -13.19 -3.11 6.09
N VAL A 47 -11.94 -2.98 6.54
CA VAL A 47 -11.61 -2.69 7.94
C VAL A 47 -12.16 -1.32 8.36
N MET A 48 -12.02 -0.30 7.51
CA MET A 48 -12.55 1.03 7.77
C MET A 48 -14.07 1.01 7.95
N LEU A 49 -14.77 0.30 7.07
CA LEU A 49 -16.22 0.11 7.14
C LEU A 49 -16.64 -0.63 8.42
N MET A 50 -15.94 -1.71 8.78
CA MET A 50 -16.20 -2.47 10.01
C MET A 50 -16.03 -1.60 11.26
N LEU A 51 -14.92 -0.85 11.35
CA LEU A 51 -14.65 0.06 12.47
C LEU A 51 -15.70 1.17 12.60
N GLN A 52 -16.17 1.70 11.48
CA GLN A 52 -17.27 2.66 11.46
C GLN A 52 -18.58 2.02 11.93
N ARG A 53 -18.87 0.79 11.51
CA ARG A 53 -20.09 0.06 11.89
C ARG A 53 -20.14 -0.19 13.39
N ILE A 54 -19.02 -0.56 14.00
CA ILE A 54 -18.88 -0.74 15.45
C ILE A 54 -18.97 0.60 16.20
N GLY A 55 -18.75 1.72 15.51
CA GLY A 55 -18.89 3.07 16.06
C GLY A 55 -17.62 3.60 16.73
N MET A 56 -16.48 2.93 16.49
CA MET A 56 -15.18 3.38 17.00
C MET A 56 -14.66 4.62 16.25
N PHE A 57 -14.99 4.73 14.96
CA PHE A 57 -14.55 5.84 14.11
C PHE A 57 -15.72 6.41 13.30
N THR A 58 -15.76 7.73 13.18
CA THR A 58 -16.71 8.42 12.29
C THR A 58 -16.07 8.72 10.94
N ILE A 59 -16.90 9.01 9.93
CA ILE A 59 -16.41 9.44 8.62
C ILE A 59 -15.61 10.73 8.75
N GLU A 60 -16.04 11.68 9.61
CA GLU A 60 -15.28 12.91 9.84
C GLU A 60 -13.91 12.64 10.44
N ALA A 61 -13.78 11.63 11.32
CA ALA A 61 -12.50 11.25 11.90
C ALA A 61 -11.51 10.73 10.83
N TYR A 62 -11.98 9.93 9.87
CA TYR A 62 -11.16 9.50 8.73
C TYR A 62 -10.77 10.69 7.85
N LEU A 63 -11.73 11.55 7.51
CA LEU A 63 -11.47 12.75 6.71
C LEU A 63 -10.60 13.78 7.43
N ALA A 64 -10.57 13.85 8.75
CA ALA A 64 -9.67 14.74 9.49
C ALA A 64 -8.23 14.22 9.45
N LYS A 65 -8.04 12.89 9.47
CA LYS A 65 -6.73 12.23 9.54
C LYS A 65 -6.19 11.74 8.18
N TRP A 66 -6.82 12.13 7.07
CA TRP A 66 -6.41 11.70 5.73
C TRP A 66 -4.94 11.96 5.42
N ARG A 67 -4.40 13.10 5.87
CA ARG A 67 -2.98 13.46 5.67
C ARG A 67 -2.04 12.47 6.35
N VAL A 68 -2.41 12.01 7.55
CA VAL A 68 -1.63 11.02 8.29
C VAL A 68 -1.68 9.67 7.59
N ALA A 69 -2.86 9.26 7.09
CA ALA A 69 -2.99 8.01 6.33
C ALA A 69 -2.15 8.02 5.06
N VAL A 70 -2.18 9.11 4.28
CA VAL A 70 -1.34 9.27 3.09
C VAL A 70 0.14 9.25 3.46
N LEU A 71 0.55 9.93 4.53
CA LEU A 71 1.95 9.90 4.99
C LEU A 71 2.38 8.48 5.34
N VAL A 72 1.56 7.73 6.08
CA VAL A 72 1.83 6.32 6.43
C VAL A 72 1.96 5.45 5.18
N ILE A 73 1.11 5.65 4.17
CA ILE A 73 1.19 4.94 2.88
C ILE A 73 2.51 5.23 2.18
N PHE A 74 2.94 6.49 2.15
CA PHE A 74 4.21 6.89 1.55
C PHE A 74 5.41 6.30 2.30
N VAL A 75 5.37 6.31 3.64
CA VAL A 75 6.41 5.70 4.47
C VAL A 75 6.48 4.18 4.24
N ALA A 76 5.32 3.49 4.21
CA ALA A 76 5.27 2.06 3.90
C ALA A 76 5.82 1.76 2.49
N SER A 77 5.51 2.62 1.51
CA SER A 77 6.00 2.50 0.14
C SER A 77 7.52 2.69 0.07
N MET A 78 8.07 3.61 0.87
CA MET A 78 9.51 3.85 0.96
C MET A 78 10.27 2.63 1.49
N PHE A 79 9.70 1.89 2.45
CA PHE A 79 10.31 0.64 2.92
C PHE A 79 10.29 -0.47 1.86
N LEU A 80 9.25 -0.52 1.01
CA LEU A 80 9.16 -1.50 -0.07
C LEU A 80 10.00 -1.12 -1.30
N THR A 81 10.16 0.17 -1.57
CA THR A 81 10.83 0.72 -2.77
C THR A 81 11.82 1.84 -2.41
N PRO A 82 12.87 1.55 -1.61
CA PRO A 82 13.73 2.60 -1.06
C PRO A 82 14.58 3.33 -2.10
N ALA A 83 14.90 2.69 -3.23
CA ALA A 83 15.87 3.18 -4.20
C ALA A 83 15.29 3.97 -5.38
N ASP A 84 13.96 3.99 -5.56
CA ASP A 84 13.32 4.62 -6.72
C ASP A 84 12.05 5.41 -6.37
N PRO A 85 12.09 6.76 -6.41
CA PRO A 85 10.93 7.62 -6.16
C PRO A 85 9.76 7.37 -7.11
N LEU A 86 10.02 6.98 -8.37
CA LEU A 86 8.97 6.74 -9.35
C LEU A 86 8.19 5.47 -8.99
N SER A 87 8.89 4.37 -8.72
CA SER A 87 8.29 3.13 -8.25
C SER A 87 7.53 3.34 -6.92
N MET A 88 8.07 4.16 -6.02
CA MET A 88 7.40 4.52 -4.77
C MET A 88 6.07 5.22 -5.01
N LEU A 89 6.02 6.19 -5.93
CA LEU A 89 4.78 6.90 -6.30
C LEU A 89 3.78 5.98 -6.99
N MET A 90 4.25 5.08 -7.86
CA MET A 90 3.40 4.08 -8.52
C MET A 90 2.76 3.10 -7.54
N LEU A 91 3.40 2.83 -6.40
CA LEU A 91 2.86 1.99 -5.33
C LEU A 91 1.97 2.78 -4.36
N ALA A 92 2.41 3.96 -3.93
CA ALA A 92 1.67 4.82 -3.00
C ALA A 92 0.35 5.35 -3.61
N GLY A 93 0.33 5.62 -4.91
CA GLY A 93 -0.85 6.09 -5.65
C GLY A 93 -2.08 5.18 -5.48
N PRO A 94 -2.03 3.91 -5.91
CA PRO A 94 -3.14 2.98 -5.76
C PRO A 94 -3.52 2.73 -4.30
N LEU A 95 -2.56 2.67 -3.37
CA LEU A 95 -2.86 2.56 -1.93
C LEU A 95 -3.65 3.76 -1.40
N THR A 96 -3.28 4.96 -1.84
CA THR A 96 -4.00 6.20 -1.49
C THR A 96 -5.42 6.18 -2.04
N ILE A 97 -5.60 5.72 -3.28
CA ILE A 97 -6.93 5.54 -3.89
C ILE A 97 -7.78 4.57 -3.06
N LEU A 98 -7.21 3.45 -2.63
CA LEU A 98 -7.91 2.48 -1.76
C LEU A 98 -8.38 3.11 -0.45
N TYR A 99 -7.56 3.95 0.18
CA TYR A 99 -7.95 4.65 1.41
C TYR A 99 -9.16 5.57 1.17
N PHE A 100 -9.13 6.40 0.13
CA PHE A 100 -10.26 7.27 -0.21
C PHE A 100 -11.49 6.47 -0.65
N PHE A 101 -11.30 5.35 -1.34
CA PHE A 101 -12.37 4.41 -1.66
C PHE A 101 -13.02 3.83 -0.40
N GLY A 102 -12.23 3.48 0.61
CA GLY A 102 -12.73 3.08 1.93
C GLY A 102 -13.59 4.15 2.59
N ILE A 103 -13.17 5.41 2.55
CA ILE A 103 -13.97 6.53 3.05
C ILE A 103 -15.27 6.68 2.26
N ALA A 104 -15.22 6.53 0.93
CA ALA A 104 -16.41 6.60 0.08
C ALA A 104 -17.41 5.49 0.43
N LEU A 105 -16.95 4.25 0.63
CA LEU A 105 -17.80 3.14 1.08
C LEU A 105 -18.44 3.43 2.44
N CYS A 106 -17.66 3.94 3.40
CA CYS A 106 -18.15 4.37 4.70
C CYS A 106 -19.27 5.42 4.60
N LYS A 107 -19.18 6.31 3.61
CA LYS A 107 -20.18 7.36 3.35
C LYS A 107 -21.46 6.81 2.71
N PHE A 108 -21.36 5.88 1.77
CA PHE A 108 -22.52 5.29 1.09
C PHE A 108 -23.26 4.26 1.96
N MET A 109 -22.56 3.63 2.91
CA MET A 109 -23.14 2.64 3.82
C MET A 109 -23.07 3.13 5.28
N PRO A 110 -23.83 4.19 5.64
CA PRO A 110 -23.80 4.73 6.98
C PRO A 110 -24.36 3.72 7.99
N ARG A 111 -23.81 3.77 9.21
CA ARG A 111 -24.28 2.97 10.36
C ARG A 111 -25.78 3.20 10.55
N ASN A 112 -26.55 2.10 10.63
CA ASN A 112 -27.95 2.15 11.02
C ASN A 112 -28.01 2.69 12.46
N ARG A 113 -28.33 3.97 12.63
CA ARG A 113 -28.48 4.59 13.95
C ARG A 113 -29.69 3.94 14.60
N ASN A 114 -29.47 3.22 15.70
CA ASN A 114 -30.54 2.54 16.42
C ASN A 114 -31.58 3.58 16.89
N PRO A 115 -32.80 3.61 16.33
CA PRO A 115 -33.80 4.64 16.67
C PRO A 115 -34.32 4.54 18.11
N TYR A 116 -34.02 3.43 18.80
CA TYR A 116 -34.48 3.16 20.16
C TYR A 116 -33.51 3.64 21.26
N ALA A 117 -32.34 4.18 20.90
CA ALA A 117 -31.37 4.66 21.90
C ALA A 117 -31.80 5.98 22.60
N ASP A 118 -32.75 6.71 22.00
CA ASP A 118 -33.21 8.01 22.50
C ASP A 118 -34.53 7.92 23.33
N GLY A 119 -34.99 6.70 23.67
CA GLY A 119 -36.34 6.45 24.19
C GLY A 119 -36.48 6.13 25.67
N TYR A 120 -35.44 6.25 26.50
CA TYR A 120 -35.55 6.04 27.95
C TYR A 120 -35.10 7.30 28.70
N ASP A 121 -36.05 8.20 28.91
CA ASP A 121 -36.00 9.25 29.92
C ASP A 121 -36.83 8.78 31.12
N PRO A 122 -36.22 8.21 32.17
CA PRO A 122 -36.92 7.85 33.40
C PRO A 122 -37.14 9.11 34.26
N ALA A 123 -38.10 9.95 33.84
CA ALA A 123 -38.65 11.04 34.65
C ALA A 123 -39.87 10.55 35.45
#